data_AF-A0A8T7I993-F1
#
_entry.id   AF-A0A8T7I993-F1
#
_cell.length_a   1.000
_cell.length_b   1.000
_cell.length_c   1.000
_cell.angle_alpha   90.00
_cell.angle_beta   90.00
_cell.angle_gamma   90.00
#
_symmetry.space_group_name_H-M   'P 1'
#
loop_
_entity.id
_entity.type
_entity.pdbx_description
1 polymer ?
#
loop_
_entity_poly.entity_id
_entity_poly.type
_entity_poly.pdbx_seq_one_letter_code
_entity_poly.pdbx_strand_id
1 'polypeptide(L)'
;MFRKIIVSILAVFGASYSLSSNIDFDTPLVEYPDGIIRSSKDAIAEVFKKLEGLGEVDRWLGIFAQGNGHATFELHVKLPYLKLVEDVPNIDSLLSNYGVLIDKERTDENQIAYINISKLSPEKQALLVNDLFKNHYKVEPFEGEADFALGAEWL
;
A
#
# COMPACT_ATOMS: atom_id res chain seq x y z
N MET A 1 -48.59 33.46 -26.90
CA MET A 1 -47.72 32.69 -27.82
C MET A 1 -46.29 32.89 -27.32
N PHE A 2 -45.76 31.89 -26.61
CA PHE A 2 -44.56 32.04 -25.76
C PHE A 2 -43.25 31.90 -26.55
N ARG A 3 -42.31 32.79 -26.26
CA ARG A 3 -40.93 32.82 -26.79
C ARG A 3 -40.14 31.62 -26.26
N LYS A 4 -39.53 30.83 -27.13
CA LYS A 4 -38.54 29.80 -26.77
C LYS A 4 -37.22 30.47 -26.41
N ILE A 5 -36.80 30.32 -25.17
CA ILE A 5 -35.44 30.64 -24.69
C ILE A 5 -34.59 29.41 -24.98
N ILE A 6 -33.58 29.54 -25.84
CA ILE A 6 -32.54 28.53 -26.01
C ILE A 6 -31.49 28.78 -24.94
N VAL A 7 -31.50 27.96 -23.90
CA VAL A 7 -30.40 27.89 -22.92
C VAL A 7 -29.28 27.10 -23.58
N SER A 8 -28.21 27.80 -23.99
CA SER A 8 -26.97 27.16 -24.42
C SER A 8 -26.26 26.64 -23.16
N ILE A 9 -26.29 25.33 -22.95
CA ILE A 9 -25.48 24.66 -21.94
C ILE A 9 -24.04 24.71 -22.44
N LEU A 10 -23.24 25.60 -21.86
CA LEU A 10 -21.80 25.57 -22.00
C LEU A 10 -21.31 24.28 -21.33
N ALA A 11 -20.84 23.33 -22.14
CA ALA A 11 -20.08 22.20 -21.64
C ALA A 11 -18.76 22.74 -21.10
N VAL A 12 -18.68 22.93 -19.78
CA VAL A 12 -17.42 23.12 -19.08
C VAL A 12 -16.71 21.79 -19.16
N PHE A 13 -15.79 21.66 -20.12
CA PHE A 13 -14.79 20.60 -20.10
C PHE A 13 -14.09 20.68 -18.75
N GLY A 14 -14.28 19.64 -17.95
CA GLY A 14 -13.55 19.45 -16.70
C GLY A 14 -12.08 19.50 -17.03
N ALA A 15 -11.43 20.57 -16.62
CA ALA A 15 -9.99 20.56 -16.41
C ALA A 15 -9.75 19.44 -15.39
N SER A 16 -9.26 18.30 -15.86
CA SER A 16 -8.54 17.37 -15.01
C SER A 16 -7.36 18.17 -14.47
N TYR A 17 -7.55 18.79 -13.30
CA TYR A 17 -6.44 19.25 -12.50
C TYR A 17 -5.68 18.00 -12.10
N SER A 18 -4.73 17.60 -12.95
CA SER A 18 -3.54 16.90 -12.50
C SER A 18 -2.86 17.87 -11.54
N LEU A 19 -3.28 17.83 -10.27
CA LEU A 19 -2.41 18.15 -9.17
C LEU A 19 -1.24 17.18 -9.33
N SER A 20 -0.22 17.57 -10.12
CA SER A 20 1.09 16.99 -9.95
C SER A 20 1.51 17.46 -8.57
N SER A 21 1.12 16.69 -7.55
CA SER A 21 1.88 16.64 -6.31
C SER A 21 3.33 16.52 -6.77
N ASN A 22 4.15 17.51 -6.43
CA ASN A 22 5.60 17.31 -6.49
C ASN A 22 5.88 16.24 -5.45
N ILE A 23 5.69 14.97 -5.83
CA ILE A 23 6.03 13.83 -5.00
C ILE A 23 7.54 13.90 -4.88
N ASP A 24 8.00 14.17 -3.69
CA ASP A 24 9.40 13.99 -3.36
C ASP A 24 9.66 12.49 -3.26
N PHE A 25 10.41 11.97 -4.22
CA PHE A 25 10.74 10.56 -4.27
C PHE A 25 12.02 10.22 -3.50
N ASP A 26 12.77 11.23 -3.03
CA ASP A 26 14.02 11.06 -2.29
C ASP A 26 13.78 10.99 -0.77
N THR A 27 12.57 11.34 -0.32
CA THR A 27 12.16 11.30 1.09
C THR A 27 11.22 10.11 1.36
N PRO A 28 11.37 9.40 2.49
CA PRO A 28 10.41 8.38 2.92
C PRO A 28 8.97 8.92 2.99
N LEU A 29 8.02 8.13 2.48
CA LEU A 29 6.60 8.47 2.52
C LEU A 29 6.06 8.43 3.95
N VAL A 30 6.49 7.44 4.73
CA VAL A 30 6.16 7.23 6.15
C VAL A 30 7.33 6.56 6.86
N GLU A 31 7.59 6.96 8.10
CA GLU A 31 8.51 6.28 9.01
C GLU A 31 7.82 6.06 10.36
N TYR A 32 8.18 4.98 11.04
CA TYR A 32 7.74 4.67 12.39
C TYR A 32 8.86 3.90 13.13
N PRO A 33 9.15 4.23 14.40
CA PRO A 33 8.55 5.28 15.20
C PRO A 33 8.99 6.71 14.79
N ASP A 34 8.06 7.65 14.69
CA ASP A 34 8.30 9.07 14.37
C ASP A 34 7.90 10.04 15.51
N GLY A 35 7.34 9.50 16.61
CA GLY A 35 6.81 10.27 17.73
C GLY A 35 5.37 10.78 17.56
N ILE A 36 4.73 10.55 16.42
CA ILE A 36 3.35 10.97 16.12
C ILE A 36 2.44 9.75 15.94
N ILE A 37 2.87 8.79 15.12
CA ILE A 37 2.13 7.57 14.81
C ILE A 37 2.24 6.58 15.97
N ARG A 38 1.14 5.93 16.31
CA ARG A 38 1.00 5.18 17.58
C ARG A 38 1.46 3.73 17.49
N SER A 39 1.46 3.12 16.31
CA SER A 39 1.81 1.71 16.09
C SER A 39 2.29 1.49 14.66
N SER A 40 3.01 0.38 14.40
CA SER A 40 3.41 0.02 13.02
C SER A 40 2.20 -0.18 12.11
N LYS A 41 1.10 -0.73 12.65
CA LYS A 41 -0.14 -0.93 11.90
C LYS A 41 -0.74 0.42 11.46
N ASP A 42 -0.74 1.42 12.34
CA ASP A 42 -1.22 2.76 12.00
C ASP A 42 -0.30 3.45 10.98
N ALA A 43 1.01 3.17 11.04
CA ALA A 43 1.98 3.65 10.05
C ALA A 43 1.68 3.07 8.66
N ILE A 44 1.42 1.76 8.57
CA ILE A 44 1.01 1.11 7.33
C ILE A 44 -0.31 1.69 6.80
N ALA A 45 -1.28 1.98 7.68
CA ALA A 45 -2.54 2.60 7.27
C ALA A 45 -2.32 4.01 6.69
N GLU A 46 -1.42 4.79 7.28
CA GLU A 46 -1.05 6.10 6.75
C GLU A 46 -0.33 5.98 5.39
N VAL A 47 0.49 4.94 5.15
CA VAL A 47 1.07 4.66 3.82
C VAL A 47 -0.03 4.51 2.77
N PHE A 48 -1.00 3.62 3.00
CA PHE A 48 -2.07 3.37 2.02
C PHE A 48 -2.95 4.61 1.80
N LYS A 49 -3.28 5.33 2.86
CA LYS A 49 -4.03 6.59 2.77
C LYS A 49 -3.28 7.65 1.97
N LYS A 50 -1.96 7.78 2.16
CA LYS A 50 -1.13 8.69 1.36
C LYS A 50 -1.07 8.25 -0.10
N LEU A 51 -0.87 6.96 -0.38
CA LEU A 51 -0.86 6.43 -1.74
C LEU A 51 -2.18 6.69 -2.46
N GLU A 52 -3.33 6.47 -1.82
CA GLU A 52 -4.64 6.80 -2.40
C GLU A 52 -4.78 8.32 -2.67
N GLY A 53 -4.28 9.16 -1.76
CA GLY A 53 -4.29 10.61 -1.91
C GLY A 53 -3.41 11.14 -3.04
N LEU A 54 -2.38 10.38 -3.45
CA LEU A 54 -1.50 10.73 -4.57
C LEU A 54 -2.10 10.39 -5.94
N GLY A 55 -3.14 9.55 -6.00
CA GLY A 55 -3.71 9.06 -7.25
C GLY A 55 -2.85 7.99 -7.93
N GLU A 56 -2.83 7.96 -9.25
CA GLU A 56 -2.03 7.00 -10.01
C GLU A 56 -0.55 7.38 -9.95
N VAL A 57 0.26 6.53 -9.30
CA VAL A 57 1.73 6.66 -9.25
C VAL A 57 2.36 5.48 -9.97
N ASP A 58 3.11 5.74 -11.04
CA ASP A 58 3.79 4.71 -11.83
C ASP A 58 5.14 4.27 -11.21
N ARG A 59 5.17 4.08 -9.88
CA ARG A 59 6.38 3.70 -9.14
C ARG A 59 6.05 2.73 -8.01
N TRP A 60 6.97 1.80 -7.75
CA TRP A 60 6.86 0.90 -6.60
C TRP A 60 7.32 1.61 -5.33
N LEU A 61 6.59 1.38 -4.25
CA LEU A 61 6.98 1.76 -2.90
C LEU A 61 7.39 0.49 -2.15
N GLY A 62 8.58 0.48 -1.55
CA GLY A 62 8.99 -0.52 -0.59
C GLY A 62 8.45 -0.17 0.79
N ILE A 63 7.77 -1.11 1.44
CA ILE A 63 7.40 -1.06 2.85
C ILE A 63 8.38 -1.99 3.57
N PHE A 64 9.20 -1.41 4.41
CA PHE A 64 10.27 -2.06 5.14
C PHE A 64 9.86 -2.24 6.60
N ALA A 65 9.94 -3.46 7.13
CA ALA A 65 9.72 -3.74 8.54
C ALA A 65 11.01 -4.24 9.19
N GLN A 66 11.33 -3.72 10.37
CA GLN A 66 12.53 -4.06 11.11
C GLN A 66 12.20 -4.35 12.58
N GLY A 67 12.83 -5.40 13.12
CA GLY A 67 12.58 -5.86 14.47
C GLY A 67 13.59 -6.91 14.94
N ASN A 68 13.27 -7.61 16.04
CA ASN A 68 14.17 -8.58 16.65
C ASN A 68 14.42 -9.79 15.74
N GLY A 69 15.66 -10.28 15.72
CA GLY A 69 16.02 -11.56 15.08
C GLY A 69 16.01 -11.57 13.55
N HIS A 70 15.70 -10.45 12.88
CA HIS A 70 15.49 -10.42 11.44
C HIS A 70 16.21 -9.26 10.74
N ALA A 71 16.73 -9.54 9.54
CA ALA A 71 17.10 -8.48 8.58
C ALA A 71 15.82 -7.75 8.13
N THR A 72 15.93 -6.48 7.74
CA THR A 72 14.82 -5.70 7.22
C THR A 72 14.04 -6.49 6.17
N PHE A 73 12.74 -6.70 6.41
CA PHE A 73 11.85 -7.35 5.44
C PHE A 73 11.17 -6.30 4.59
N GLU A 74 11.06 -6.59 3.30
CA GLU A 74 10.50 -5.68 2.31
C GLU A 74 9.25 -6.27 1.66
N LEU A 75 8.22 -5.43 1.54
CA LEU A 75 7.03 -5.67 0.74
C LEU A 75 6.88 -4.53 -0.27
N HIS A 76 6.61 -4.83 -1.54
CA HIS A 76 6.48 -3.78 -2.55
C HIS A 76 5.02 -3.55 -2.87
N VAL A 77 4.60 -2.29 -2.89
CA VAL A 77 3.24 -1.88 -3.22
C VAL A 77 3.24 -0.87 -4.36
N LYS A 78 2.29 -1.05 -5.28
CA LYS A 78 1.94 -0.09 -6.33
C LYS A 78 0.46 -0.26 -6.60
N LEU A 79 -0.38 0.66 -6.12
CA LEU A 79 -1.83 0.47 -6.15
C LEU A 79 -2.34 0.15 -7.58
N PRO A 80 -3.24 -0.83 -7.74
CA PRO A 80 -3.89 -1.63 -6.69
C PRO A 80 -3.17 -2.94 -6.32
N TYR A 81 -1.88 -3.08 -6.58
CA TYR A 81 -1.14 -4.33 -6.43
C TYR A 81 -0.16 -4.33 -5.25
N LEU A 82 -0.10 -5.47 -4.57
CA LEU A 82 0.96 -5.85 -3.64
C LEU A 82 1.81 -6.96 -4.30
N LYS A 83 3.13 -6.82 -4.27
CA LYS A 83 4.07 -7.82 -4.80
C LYS A 83 4.59 -8.67 -3.65
N LEU A 84 4.45 -9.98 -3.77
CA LEU A 84 5.00 -10.99 -2.85
C LEU A 84 5.98 -11.90 -3.57
N VAL A 85 6.92 -12.47 -2.82
CA VAL A 85 7.71 -13.62 -3.24
C VAL A 85 6.93 -14.88 -2.84
N GLU A 86 6.65 -15.77 -3.79
CA GLU A 86 5.71 -16.92 -3.72
C GLU A 86 6.32 -18.14 -2.98
N ASP A 87 7.62 -18.15 -2.66
CA ASP A 87 8.26 -19.28 -1.94
C ASP A 87 7.90 -19.32 -0.44
N VAL A 88 6.74 -18.77 -0.07
CA VAL A 88 6.35 -18.63 1.33
C VAL A 88 5.08 -19.42 1.66
N PRO A 89 5.19 -20.42 2.55
CA PRO A 89 4.07 -21.29 2.92
C PRO A 89 2.85 -20.55 3.46
N ASN A 90 1.66 -21.09 3.20
CA ASN A 90 0.37 -20.67 3.77
C ASN A 90 -0.14 -19.27 3.39
N ILE A 91 0.45 -18.61 2.39
CA ILE A 91 0.01 -17.30 1.94
C ILE A 91 -1.46 -17.31 1.45
N ASP A 92 -1.88 -18.37 0.76
CA ASP A 92 -3.26 -18.53 0.26
C ASP A 92 -4.30 -18.49 1.38
N SER A 93 -4.01 -19.12 2.53
CA SER A 93 -4.91 -19.12 3.67
C SER A 93 -5.04 -17.74 4.30
N LEU A 94 -3.93 -16.98 4.37
CA LEU A 94 -3.95 -15.62 4.89
C LEU A 94 -4.80 -14.72 3.99
N LEU A 95 -4.57 -14.75 2.67
CA LEU A 95 -5.28 -13.91 1.71
C LEU A 95 -6.78 -14.22 1.65
N SER A 96 -7.14 -15.50 1.82
CA SER A 96 -8.54 -15.93 1.89
C SER A 96 -9.31 -15.27 3.03
N ASN A 97 -8.68 -15.00 4.18
CA ASN A 97 -9.31 -14.28 5.30
C ASN A 97 -9.69 -12.84 4.94
N TYR A 98 -9.00 -12.26 3.96
CA TYR A 98 -9.26 -10.91 3.45
C TYR A 98 -10.16 -10.91 2.21
N GLY A 99 -10.59 -12.09 1.72
CA GLY A 99 -11.36 -12.20 0.48
C GLY A 99 -10.55 -11.79 -0.76
N VAL A 100 -9.23 -11.87 -0.67
CA VAL A 100 -8.31 -11.52 -1.74
C VAL A 100 -7.88 -12.79 -2.44
N LEU A 101 -7.92 -12.77 -3.78
CA LEU A 101 -7.43 -13.84 -4.62
C LEU A 101 -6.09 -13.41 -5.21
N ILE A 102 -5.16 -14.34 -5.33
CA ILE A 102 -3.88 -14.08 -6.01
C ILE A 102 -4.17 -13.97 -7.51
N ASP A 103 -3.82 -12.82 -8.09
CA ASP A 103 -3.80 -12.63 -9.54
C ASP A 103 -2.43 -13.11 -10.03
N LYS A 104 -2.29 -14.43 -10.22
CA LYS A 104 -1.00 -15.06 -10.50
C LYS A 104 -0.54 -14.73 -11.92
N GLU A 105 0.15 -13.61 -12.10
CA GLU A 105 1.08 -13.46 -13.21
C GLU A 105 2.40 -14.15 -12.83
N ARG A 106 2.50 -15.45 -13.11
CA ARG A 106 3.72 -16.23 -12.87
C ARG A 106 4.76 -15.85 -13.92
N THR A 107 5.84 -15.21 -13.47
CA THR A 107 7.09 -15.19 -14.25
C THR A 107 7.97 -16.33 -13.76
N ASP A 108 8.24 -17.28 -14.64
CA ASP A 108 8.82 -18.61 -14.37
C ASP A 108 10.19 -18.60 -13.66
N GLU A 109 10.86 -17.45 -13.57
CA GLU A 109 12.22 -17.34 -13.04
C GLU A 109 12.31 -16.89 -11.58
N ASN A 110 11.28 -16.22 -11.03
CA ASN A 110 11.40 -15.55 -9.71
C ASN A 110 10.29 -15.85 -8.70
N GLN A 111 9.32 -16.71 -9.03
CA GLN A 111 8.20 -17.02 -8.14
C GLN A 111 7.58 -15.74 -7.54
N ILE A 112 7.26 -14.74 -8.36
CA ILE A 112 6.67 -13.48 -7.87
C ILE A 112 5.15 -13.59 -8.03
N ALA A 113 4.40 -13.23 -6.98
CA ALA A 113 2.96 -13.13 -7.01
C ALA A 113 2.53 -11.67 -6.89
N TYR A 114 1.68 -11.22 -7.80
CA TYR A 114 1.01 -9.92 -7.70
C TYR A 114 -0.40 -10.12 -7.15
N ILE A 115 -0.75 -9.35 -6.14
CA ILE A 115 -2.02 -9.49 -5.45
C ILE A 115 -2.80 -8.21 -5.63
N ASN A 116 -3.95 -8.32 -6.29
CA ASN A 116 -4.85 -7.20 -6.46
C ASN A 116 -5.62 -6.93 -5.15
N ILE A 117 -5.31 -5.81 -4.51
CA ILE A 117 -5.89 -5.35 -3.25
C ILE A 117 -6.93 -4.23 -3.45
N SER A 118 -7.36 -3.95 -4.69
CA SER A 118 -8.34 -2.88 -4.99
C SER A 118 -9.68 -3.00 -4.28
N LYS A 119 -10.07 -4.21 -3.85
CA LYS A 119 -11.33 -4.46 -3.13
C LYS A 119 -11.22 -4.23 -1.62
N LEU A 120 -10.03 -3.98 -1.11
CA LEU A 120 -9.78 -3.72 0.31
C LEU A 120 -9.81 -2.21 0.57
N SER A 121 -10.41 -1.78 1.69
CA SER A 121 -10.22 -0.42 2.20
C SER A 121 -8.79 -0.23 2.70
N PRO A 122 -8.27 1.00 2.83
CA PRO A 122 -6.94 1.27 3.39
C PRO A 122 -6.67 0.56 4.72
N GLU A 123 -7.66 0.50 5.61
CA GLU A 123 -7.52 -0.16 6.90
C GLU A 123 -7.35 -1.68 6.73
N LYS A 124 -8.06 -2.29 5.78
CA LYS A 124 -7.91 -3.72 5.47
C LYS A 124 -6.60 -4.01 4.74
N GLN A 125 -6.15 -3.12 3.86
CA GLN A 125 -4.83 -3.22 3.22
C GLN A 125 -3.73 -3.18 4.29
N ALA A 126 -3.85 -2.27 5.25
CA ALA A 126 -2.91 -2.15 6.36
C ALA A 126 -2.91 -3.36 7.28
N LEU A 127 -4.09 -3.91 7.61
CA LEU A 127 -4.20 -5.15 8.37
C LEU A 127 -3.55 -6.32 7.65
N LEU A 128 -3.79 -6.47 6.34
CA LEU A 128 -3.16 -7.51 5.53
C LEU A 128 -1.63 -7.41 5.57
N VAL A 129 -1.07 -6.22 5.32
CA VAL A 129 0.39 -5.99 5.33
C VAL A 129 0.97 -6.20 6.73
N ASN A 130 0.31 -5.73 7.79
CA ASN A 130 0.75 -5.98 9.16
C ASN A 130 0.75 -7.49 9.50
N ASP A 131 -0.28 -8.23 9.08
CA ASP A 131 -0.34 -9.68 9.29
C ASP A 131 0.71 -10.43 8.47
N LEU A 132 1.05 -9.94 7.26
CA LEU A 132 2.20 -10.46 6.51
C LEU A 132 3.48 -10.28 7.31
N PHE A 133 3.76 -9.09 7.84
CA PHE A 133 4.95 -8.89 8.66
C PHE A 133 4.95 -9.77 9.93
N LYS A 134 3.89 -9.72 10.75
CA LYS A 134 3.86 -10.44 12.05
C LYS A 134 3.75 -11.95 11.88
N ASN A 135 2.84 -12.43 11.05
CA ASN A 135 2.50 -13.86 11.01
C ASN A 135 3.31 -14.63 9.97
N HIS A 136 3.73 -13.97 8.89
CA HIS A 136 4.39 -14.63 7.77
C HIS A 136 5.90 -14.41 7.78
N TYR A 137 6.34 -13.15 7.81
CA TYR A 137 7.76 -12.82 7.95
C TYR A 137 8.29 -12.91 9.39
N LYS A 138 7.39 -13.13 10.36
CA LYS A 138 7.74 -13.28 11.79
C LYS A 138 8.47 -12.05 12.36
N VAL A 139 8.14 -10.86 11.87
CA VAL A 139 8.70 -9.62 12.42
C VAL A 139 8.17 -9.41 13.83
N GLU A 140 9.09 -9.48 14.79
CA GLU A 140 8.83 -9.20 16.19
C GLU A 140 9.41 -7.83 16.58
N PRO A 141 8.76 -7.06 17.47
CA PRO A 141 9.34 -5.83 18.01
C PRO A 141 10.74 -6.06 18.63
N PHE A 142 11.57 -5.01 18.68
CA PHE A 142 12.77 -5.07 19.50
C PHE A 142 12.44 -5.21 20.98
N GLU A 143 13.40 -5.68 21.78
CA GLU A 143 13.21 -5.82 23.22
C GLU A 143 12.87 -4.46 23.86
N GLY A 144 11.75 -4.42 24.59
CA GLY A 144 11.26 -3.20 25.25
C GLY A 144 10.41 -2.29 24.35
N GLU A 145 10.27 -2.61 23.06
CA GLU A 145 9.38 -1.90 22.14
C GLU A 145 8.00 -2.58 22.07
N ALA A 146 6.96 -1.77 21.87
CA ALA A 146 5.59 -2.27 21.76
C ALA A 146 5.28 -2.90 20.40
N ASP A 147 6.00 -2.46 19.36
CA ASP A 147 5.70 -2.68 17.95
C ASP A 147 7.01 -2.66 17.14
N PHE A 148 7.02 -3.20 15.92
CA PHE A 148 8.21 -3.22 15.06
C PHE A 148 8.39 -1.88 14.33
N ALA A 149 9.62 -1.52 13.98
CA ALA A 149 9.89 -0.30 13.21
C ALA A 149 9.48 -0.49 11.74
N LEU A 150 9.03 0.59 11.10
CA LEU A 150 8.54 0.58 9.72
C LEU A 150 9.07 1.80 8.95
N GLY A 151 9.59 1.58 7.74
CA GLY A 151 9.89 2.61 6.75
C GLY A 151 9.11 2.36 5.47
N ALA A 152 8.71 3.41 4.77
CA ALA A 152 8.05 3.30 3.47
C ALA A 152 8.71 4.26 2.48
N GLU A 153 9.42 3.73 1.49
CA GLU A 153 10.32 4.49 0.62
C GLU A 153 10.12 4.12 -0.85
N TRP A 154 10.35 5.06 -1.77
CA TRP A 154 10.18 4.81 -3.20
C TRP A 154 11.37 4.04 -3.78
N LEU A 155 11.08 3.05 -4.62
CA LEU A 155 12.08 2.20 -5.31
C LEU A 155 12.41 2.75 -6.69
#